data_AF-A0AAU8FYQ6-F1
#
_entry.id   AF-A0AAU8FYQ6-F1
#
_cell.length_a   1.000
_cell.length_b   1.000
_cell.length_c   1.000
_cell.angle_alpha   90.00
_cell.angle_beta   90.00
_cell.angle_gamma   90.00
#
_symmetry.space_group_name_H-M   'P 1'
#
loop_
_entity.id
_entity.type
_entity.pdbx_description
1 polymer ?
#
loop_
_entity_poly.entity_id
_entity_poly.type
_entity_poly.pdbx_seq_one_letter_code
_entity_poly.pdbx_strand_id
1 'polypeptide(L)'
;MGTLLLAGCGGTGSDDVPQFDAINDDEDLSLAGPEQREALSDGEVTQDEYMAGFERFRACLRAEGYELRDVELVGVVWQGGIPAEAVDSGVEKTCYDRDLRFVDVVWQTSNQEETSLLDALRYCLQERGLGVPSTLAEAQRAVTGAGLDEAACVAEYDAL
;
A
#
# COMPACT_ATOMS: atom_id res chain seq x y z
N MET A 1 -10.54 42.08 -45.54
CA MET A 1 -9.26 42.23 -44.83
C MET A 1 -9.57 42.61 -43.39
N GLY A 2 -9.18 41.75 -42.44
CA GLY A 2 -9.50 41.90 -41.03
C GLY A 2 -9.12 40.62 -40.30
N THR A 3 -7.82 40.37 -40.19
CA THR A 3 -7.24 39.32 -39.37
C THR A 3 -7.30 39.75 -37.92
N LEU A 4 -7.87 38.92 -37.04
CA LEU A 4 -7.64 38.99 -35.61
C LEU A 4 -7.31 37.57 -35.13
N LEU A 5 -6.04 37.42 -34.77
CA LEU A 5 -5.43 36.24 -34.17
C LEU A 5 -6.00 36.06 -32.76
N LEU A 6 -6.57 34.90 -32.48
CA LEU A 6 -6.77 34.41 -31.12
C LEU A 6 -5.64 33.42 -30.82
N ALA A 7 -4.65 33.91 -30.09
CA ALA A 7 -3.73 33.10 -29.31
C ALA A 7 -4.38 32.72 -27.97
N GLY A 8 -4.10 31.52 -27.47
CA GLY A 8 -4.47 31.04 -26.12
C GLY A 8 -4.92 29.59 -26.18
N CYS A 9 -4.37 28.62 -25.46
CA CYS A 9 -3.41 28.63 -24.36
C CYS A 9 -2.40 27.49 -24.57
N GLY A 10 -1.13 27.75 -24.30
CA GLY A 10 -0.20 26.72 -23.88
C GLY A 10 -0.49 26.38 -22.41
N GLY A 11 -0.89 25.14 -22.16
CA GLY A 11 -0.79 24.50 -20.85
C GLY A 11 0.38 23.53 -20.92
N THR A 12 1.53 23.96 -20.45
CA THR A 12 2.74 23.13 -20.30
C THR A 12 2.55 22.25 -19.08
N GLY A 13 2.45 20.94 -19.30
CA GLY A 13 2.86 19.85 -18.40
C GLY A 13 2.40 19.92 -16.94
N SER A 14 1.31 19.21 -16.64
CA SER A 14 1.24 18.42 -15.41
C SER A 14 0.90 17.02 -15.87
N ASP A 15 1.79 16.08 -15.57
CA ASP A 15 1.63 14.65 -15.84
C ASP A 15 0.23 14.21 -15.38
N ASP A 16 -0.60 13.76 -16.34
CA ASP A 16 -1.99 13.32 -16.15
C ASP A 16 -2.04 12.03 -15.33
N VAL A 17 -1.74 12.11 -14.03
CA VAL A 17 -2.11 11.06 -13.08
C VAL A 17 -3.53 11.36 -12.60
N PRO A 18 -4.48 10.43 -12.75
CA PRO A 18 -5.82 10.55 -12.19
C PRO A 18 -5.79 10.88 -10.69
N GLN A 19 -6.79 11.64 -10.24
CA GLN A 19 -6.96 11.93 -8.81
C GLN A 19 -7.44 10.66 -8.09
N PHE A 20 -6.66 10.19 -7.11
CA PHE A 20 -7.04 9.11 -6.23
C PHE A 20 -7.57 9.71 -4.93
N ASP A 21 -8.71 9.25 -4.42
CA ASP A 21 -9.21 9.69 -3.09
C ASP A 21 -8.19 9.42 -1.96
N ALA A 22 -7.32 8.42 -2.17
CA ALA A 22 -6.25 8.04 -1.24
C ALA A 22 -5.04 9.00 -1.26
N ILE A 23 -4.85 9.79 -2.33
CA ILE A 23 -3.72 10.70 -2.51
C ILE A 23 -4.25 12.13 -2.48
N ASN A 24 -3.80 12.94 -1.52
CA ASN A 24 -4.22 14.34 -1.44
C ASN A 24 -3.78 15.11 -2.70
N ASP A 25 -4.60 16.06 -3.15
CA ASP A 25 -4.31 16.91 -4.32
C ASP A 25 -2.99 17.70 -4.20
N ASP A 26 -2.53 17.93 -2.97
CA ASP A 26 -1.27 18.62 -2.66
C ASP A 26 -0.06 17.68 -2.52
N GLU A 27 -0.23 16.36 -2.70
CA GLU A 27 0.88 15.40 -2.62
C GLU A 27 1.88 15.61 -3.77
N ASP A 28 3.16 15.69 -3.41
CA ASP A 28 4.24 15.86 -4.38
C ASP A 28 4.63 14.55 -5.06
N LEU A 29 3.97 14.26 -6.19
CA LEU A 29 4.28 13.11 -7.06
C LEU A 29 5.64 13.22 -7.78
N SER A 30 6.37 14.32 -7.61
CA SER A 30 7.70 14.47 -8.22
C SER A 30 8.72 13.46 -7.68
N LEU A 31 8.46 12.92 -6.48
CA LEU A 31 9.28 11.87 -5.87
C LEU A 31 9.04 10.47 -6.46
N ALA A 32 7.87 10.23 -7.07
CA ALA A 32 7.54 8.94 -7.66
C ALA A 32 8.46 8.63 -8.87
N GLY A 33 8.99 7.42 -8.90
CA GLY A 33 9.70 6.87 -10.05
C GLY A 33 8.77 6.65 -11.26
N PRO A 34 9.33 6.48 -12.47
CA PRO A 34 8.53 6.37 -13.69
C PRO A 34 7.57 5.18 -13.67
N GLU A 35 7.99 4.02 -13.17
CA GLU A 35 7.14 2.82 -13.07
C GLU A 35 6.00 3.00 -12.08
N GLN A 36 6.20 3.79 -11.02
CA GLN A 36 5.14 4.10 -10.07
C GLN A 36 4.11 5.07 -10.68
N ARG A 37 4.56 6.06 -11.46
CA ARG A 37 3.65 6.97 -12.19
C ARG A 37 2.82 6.24 -13.24
N GLU A 38 3.42 5.29 -13.94
CA GLU A 38 2.71 4.44 -14.91
C GLU A 38 1.60 3.63 -14.24
N ALA A 39 1.91 2.99 -13.10
CA ALA A 39 0.95 2.21 -12.30
C ALA A 39 -0.19 3.05 -11.68
N LEU A 40 -0.08 4.39 -11.72
CA LEU A 40 -1.12 5.29 -11.24
C LEU A 40 -1.92 5.89 -12.41
N SER A 41 -1.48 5.71 -13.65
CA SER A 41 -1.96 6.51 -14.79
C SER A 41 -3.39 6.22 -15.24
N ASP A 42 -3.94 5.06 -14.91
CA ASP A 42 -5.31 4.67 -15.26
C ASP A 42 -6.32 4.83 -14.10
N GLY A 43 -5.85 5.27 -12.92
CA GLY A 43 -6.69 5.57 -11.77
C GLY A 43 -7.02 4.36 -10.89
N GLU A 44 -6.39 3.21 -11.14
CA GLU A 44 -6.51 2.01 -10.32
C GLU A 44 -5.12 1.42 -10.07
N VAL A 45 -4.92 0.78 -8.92
CA VAL A 45 -3.70 0.00 -8.66
C VAL A 45 -4.08 -1.45 -8.57
N THR A 46 -3.52 -2.26 -9.45
CA THR A 46 -3.69 -3.71 -9.46
C THR A 46 -2.73 -4.41 -8.50
N GLN A 47 -3.03 -5.67 -8.16
CA GLN A 47 -2.15 -6.47 -7.31
C GLN A 47 -0.75 -6.63 -7.92
N ASP A 48 -0.66 -6.82 -9.23
CA ASP A 48 0.61 -7.01 -9.92
C ASP A 48 1.47 -5.73 -9.85
N GLU A 49 0.85 -4.55 -9.97
CA GLU A 49 1.53 -3.26 -9.83
C GLU A 49 2.02 -3.00 -8.41
N TYR A 50 1.18 -3.31 -7.41
CA TYR A 50 1.57 -3.26 -6.01
C TYR A 50 2.77 -4.17 -5.72
N MET A 51 2.69 -5.44 -6.14
CA MET A 51 3.78 -6.41 -5.96
C MET A 51 5.06 -5.98 -6.68
N ALA A 52 4.94 -5.44 -7.90
CA ALA A 52 6.08 -4.92 -8.65
C ALA A 52 6.71 -3.70 -7.94
N GLY A 53 5.90 -2.80 -7.38
CA GLY A 53 6.37 -1.69 -6.54
C GLY A 53 7.14 -2.17 -5.32
N PHE A 54 6.61 -3.16 -4.61
CA PHE A 54 7.25 -3.72 -3.41
C PHE A 54 8.60 -4.36 -3.73
N GLU A 55 8.69 -5.10 -4.84
CA GLU A 55 9.96 -5.68 -5.27
C GLU A 55 10.98 -4.63 -5.72
N ARG A 56 10.56 -3.53 -6.36
CA ARG A 56 11.45 -2.40 -6.67
C ARG A 56 11.99 -1.73 -5.41
N PHE A 57 11.11 -1.46 -4.45
CA PHE A 57 11.51 -0.94 -3.13
C PHE A 57 12.54 -1.85 -2.44
N ARG A 58 12.28 -3.15 -2.38
CA ARG A 58 13.24 -4.14 -1.86
C ARG A 58 14.54 -4.18 -2.64
N ALA A 59 14.50 -4.09 -3.96
CA ALA A 59 15.71 -4.05 -4.79
C ALA A 59 16.54 -2.79 -4.52
N CYS A 60 15.89 -1.64 -4.34
CA CYS A 60 16.55 -0.38 -3.99
C CYS A 60 17.27 -0.47 -2.64
N LEU A 61 16.60 -0.95 -1.59
CA LEU A 61 17.23 -1.16 -0.28
C LEU A 61 18.46 -2.08 -0.39
N ARG A 62 18.34 -3.19 -1.12
CA ARG A 62 19.43 -4.16 -1.31
C ARG A 62 20.62 -3.58 -2.04
N ALA A 63 20.39 -2.72 -3.03
CA ALA A 63 21.45 -2.04 -3.75
C ALA A 63 22.30 -1.15 -2.82
N GLU A 64 21.68 -0.60 -1.78
CA GLU A 64 22.32 0.20 -0.73
C GLU A 64 22.83 -0.63 0.45
N GLY A 65 22.73 -1.96 0.37
CA GLY A 65 23.25 -2.90 1.38
C GLY A 65 22.29 -3.21 2.53
N TYR A 66 21.01 -2.86 2.41
CA TYR A 66 19.97 -3.15 3.41
C TYR A 66 19.01 -4.25 2.93
N GLU A 67 18.70 -5.19 3.81
CA GLU A 67 17.75 -6.28 3.55
C GLU A 67 16.55 -6.17 4.50
N LEU A 68 15.33 -6.31 3.97
CA LEU A 68 14.14 -6.43 4.81
C LEU A 68 14.16 -7.75 5.59
N ARG A 69 13.65 -7.73 6.81
CA ARG A 69 13.53 -8.89 7.69
C ARG A 69 12.10 -9.40 7.73
N ASP A 70 11.92 -10.70 7.94
CA ASP A 70 10.62 -11.33 8.17
C ASP A 70 9.56 -10.93 7.14
N VAL A 71 9.96 -10.92 5.86
CA VAL A 71 9.08 -10.51 4.76
C VAL A 71 7.99 -11.54 4.55
N GLU A 72 6.74 -11.14 4.74
CA GLU A 72 5.57 -11.99 4.56
C GLU A 72 4.41 -11.22 3.92
N LEU A 73 3.58 -11.94 3.15
CA LEU A 73 2.32 -11.40 2.64
C LEU A 73 1.23 -11.74 3.66
N VAL A 74 0.64 -10.70 4.26
CA VAL A 74 -0.48 -10.82 5.19
C VAL A 74 -1.71 -10.22 4.53
N GLY A 75 -2.71 -11.06 4.27
CA GLY A 75 -3.84 -10.73 3.41
C GLY A 75 -3.33 -10.40 2.00
N VAL A 76 -3.44 -9.13 1.64
CA VAL A 76 -3.01 -8.58 0.36
C VAL A 76 -1.85 -7.59 0.50
N VAL A 77 -1.29 -7.42 1.69
CA VAL A 77 -0.27 -6.41 2.00
C VAL A 77 1.04 -7.10 2.38
N TRP A 78 2.14 -6.68 1.75
CA TRP A 78 3.49 -7.12 2.14
C TRP A 78 3.90 -6.43 3.43
N GLN A 79 4.30 -7.22 4.42
CA GLN A 79 4.87 -6.77 5.67
C GLN A 79 6.35 -7.16 5.72
N GLY A 80 7.14 -6.37 6.44
CA GLY A 80 8.56 -6.67 6.64
C GLY A 80 9.21 -5.67 7.60
N GLY A 81 10.16 -6.16 8.39
CA GLY A 81 10.97 -5.35 9.27
C GLY A 81 12.03 -4.57 8.50
N ILE A 82 11.97 -3.24 8.59
CA ILE A 82 12.97 -2.34 8.01
C ILE A 82 14.16 -2.23 8.98
N PRO A 83 15.42 -2.42 8.53
CA PRO A 83 16.60 -2.15 9.36
C PRO A 83 16.65 -0.69 9.84
N ALA A 84 16.97 -0.48 11.12
CA ALA A 84 17.04 0.85 11.70
C ALA A 84 18.07 1.74 10.98
N GLU A 85 19.17 1.14 10.53
CA GLU A 85 20.23 1.80 9.79
C GLU A 85 19.75 2.35 8.42
N ALA A 86 18.80 1.66 7.77
CA ALA A 86 18.20 2.12 6.52
C ALA A 86 17.28 3.34 6.75
N VAL A 87 16.59 3.36 7.90
CA VAL A 87 15.76 4.50 8.32
C VAL A 87 16.64 5.69 8.71
N ASP A 88 17.63 5.47 9.58
CA ASP A 88 18.53 6.51 10.10
C ASP A 88 19.34 7.19 8.98
N SER A 89 19.71 6.44 7.95
CA SER A 89 20.40 6.98 6.77
C SER A 89 19.49 7.67 5.77
N GLY A 90 18.16 7.52 5.90
CA GLY A 90 17.16 8.06 4.95
C GLY A 90 17.07 7.29 3.62
N VAL A 91 17.82 6.20 3.47
CA VAL A 91 17.79 5.35 2.28
C VAL A 91 16.43 4.70 2.12
N GLU A 92 15.84 4.21 3.22
CA GLU A 92 14.51 3.61 3.18
C GLU A 92 13.48 4.59 2.63
N LYS A 93 13.40 5.79 3.20
CA LYS A 93 12.46 6.82 2.75
C LYS A 93 12.64 7.14 1.27
N THR A 94 13.89 7.27 0.82
CA THR A 94 14.21 7.56 -0.58
C THR A 94 13.73 6.44 -1.51
N CYS A 95 13.99 5.18 -1.15
CA CYS A 95 13.53 4.02 -1.90
C CYS A 95 12.00 3.89 -1.88
N TYR A 96 11.37 4.11 -0.72
CA TYR A 96 9.93 3.99 -0.54
C TYR A 96 9.18 5.05 -1.34
N ASP A 97 9.54 6.34 -1.19
CA ASP A 97 8.93 7.44 -1.93
C ASP A 97 9.04 7.21 -3.45
N ARG A 98 10.19 6.74 -3.92
CA ARG A 98 10.45 6.51 -5.35
C ARG A 98 9.70 5.31 -5.91
N ASP A 99 9.71 4.17 -5.22
CA ASP A 99 9.35 2.90 -5.86
C ASP A 99 7.99 2.34 -5.42
N LEU A 100 7.44 2.77 -4.28
CA LEU A 100 6.28 2.11 -3.66
C LEU A 100 5.22 3.03 -3.05
N ARG A 101 5.58 4.16 -2.42
CA ARG A 101 4.71 4.95 -1.53
C ARG A 101 3.27 5.17 -2.01
N PHE A 102 3.09 5.77 -3.17
CA PHE A 102 1.78 6.15 -3.70
C PHE A 102 0.97 4.93 -4.13
N VAL A 103 1.63 3.96 -4.79
CA VAL A 103 1.02 2.67 -5.14
C VAL A 103 0.57 1.92 -3.88
N ASP A 104 1.37 1.93 -2.82
CA ASP A 104 1.06 1.32 -1.52
C ASP A 104 -0.10 2.03 -0.81
N VAL A 105 -0.10 3.36 -0.79
CA VAL A 105 -1.21 4.16 -0.22
C VAL A 105 -2.53 3.85 -0.93
N VAL A 106 -2.54 3.85 -2.27
CA VAL A 106 -3.74 3.53 -3.05
C VAL A 106 -4.16 2.09 -2.80
N TRP A 107 -3.22 1.14 -2.87
CA TRP A 107 -3.50 -0.28 -2.67
C TRP A 107 -4.10 -0.57 -1.28
N GLN A 108 -3.47 -0.07 -0.21
CA GLN A 108 -3.96 -0.30 1.15
C GLN A 108 -5.31 0.37 1.40
N THR A 109 -5.55 1.55 0.82
CA THR A 109 -6.85 2.24 0.93
C THR A 109 -7.95 1.44 0.23
N SER A 110 -7.71 0.98 -1.01
CA SER A 110 -8.67 0.16 -1.77
C SER A 110 -8.95 -1.20 -1.13
N ASN A 111 -8.05 -1.70 -0.30
CA ASN A 111 -8.16 -2.99 0.39
C ASN A 111 -8.38 -2.84 1.91
N GLN A 112 -8.82 -1.67 2.38
CA GLN A 112 -8.95 -1.38 3.80
C GLN A 112 -9.98 -2.28 4.50
N GLU A 113 -11.13 -2.55 3.87
CA GLU A 113 -12.18 -3.39 4.46
C GLU A 113 -11.70 -4.83 4.68
N GLU A 114 -11.07 -5.42 3.66
CA GLU A 114 -10.50 -6.78 3.74
C GLU A 114 -9.41 -6.86 4.80
N THR A 115 -8.49 -5.89 4.81
CA THR A 115 -7.39 -5.81 5.76
C THR A 115 -7.90 -5.66 7.19
N SER A 116 -8.87 -4.77 7.42
CA SER A 116 -9.46 -4.53 8.75
C SER A 116 -10.19 -5.76 9.28
N LEU A 117 -10.91 -6.48 8.41
CA LEU A 117 -11.55 -7.74 8.80
C LEU A 117 -10.51 -8.79 9.17
N LEU A 118 -9.46 -8.95 8.37
CA LEU A 118 -8.37 -9.88 8.69
C LEU A 118 -7.72 -9.55 10.04
N ASP A 119 -7.41 -8.29 10.30
CA ASP A 119 -6.82 -7.84 11.57
C ASP A 119 -7.72 -8.14 12.76
N ALA A 120 -9.02 -7.86 12.66
CA ALA A 120 -9.99 -8.17 13.71
C ALA A 120 -10.04 -9.67 14.03
N LEU A 121 -10.06 -10.53 12.99
CA LEU A 121 -10.08 -11.97 13.19
C LEU A 121 -8.77 -12.50 13.77
N ARG A 122 -7.63 -11.98 13.30
CA ARG A 122 -6.30 -12.32 13.80
C ARG A 122 -6.14 -11.94 15.27
N TYR A 123 -6.58 -10.73 15.64
CA TYR A 123 -6.62 -10.25 17.03
C TYR A 123 -7.45 -11.19 17.91
N CYS A 124 -8.68 -11.50 17.48
CA CYS A 124 -9.59 -12.38 18.20
C CYS A 124 -9.02 -13.78 18.46
N LEU A 125 -8.33 -14.36 17.47
CA LEU A 125 -7.62 -15.64 17.58
C LEU A 125 -6.42 -15.54 18.53
N GLN A 126 -5.63 -14.46 18.43
CA GLN A 126 -4.45 -14.23 19.25
C GLN A 126 -4.80 -14.11 20.74
N GLU A 127 -5.82 -13.35 21.10
CA GLU A 127 -6.29 -13.19 22.49
C GLU A 127 -6.72 -14.51 23.13
N ARG A 128 -7.11 -15.48 22.29
CA ARG A 128 -7.53 -16.83 22.72
C ARG A 128 -6.39 -17.84 22.67
N GLY A 129 -5.16 -17.40 22.35
CA GLY A 129 -3.98 -18.25 22.23
C GLY A 129 -4.04 -19.24 21.07
N LEU A 130 -4.85 -18.93 20.05
CA LEU A 130 -4.99 -19.73 18.83
C LEU A 130 -3.97 -19.30 17.77
N GLY A 131 -3.70 -20.19 16.80
CA GLY A 131 -2.85 -19.85 15.66
C GLY A 131 -3.44 -18.72 14.84
N VAL A 132 -2.59 -17.81 14.36
CA VAL A 132 -2.97 -16.58 13.65
C VAL A 132 -2.61 -16.72 12.16
N PRO A 133 -3.58 -17.03 11.27
CA PRO A 133 -3.30 -17.25 9.87
C PRO A 133 -3.01 -15.94 9.12
N SER A 134 -2.22 -16.01 8.05
CA SER A 134 -1.87 -14.84 7.24
C SER A 134 -2.93 -14.47 6.22
N THR A 135 -3.92 -15.32 5.93
CA THR A 135 -4.96 -15.02 4.94
C THR A 135 -6.34 -14.88 5.57
N LEU A 136 -7.20 -14.03 5.00
CA LEU A 136 -8.58 -13.84 5.47
C LEU A 136 -9.38 -15.16 5.47
N ALA A 137 -9.31 -15.92 4.38
CA ALA A 137 -10.01 -17.19 4.26
C ALA A 137 -9.57 -18.24 5.31
N GLU A 138 -8.30 -18.21 5.75
CA GLU A 138 -7.84 -19.06 6.85
C GLU A 138 -8.26 -18.52 8.21
N ALA A 139 -8.20 -17.21 8.43
CA ALA A 139 -8.66 -16.58 9.67
C ALA A 139 -10.15 -16.85 9.91
N GLN A 140 -11.01 -16.66 8.90
CA GLN A 140 -12.45 -16.97 8.96
C GLN A 140 -12.72 -18.45 9.28
N ARG A 141 -11.97 -19.36 8.64
CA ARG A 141 -12.06 -20.80 8.94
C ARG A 141 -11.62 -21.13 10.35
N ALA A 142 -10.57 -20.48 10.86
CA ALA A 142 -10.07 -20.68 12.22
C ALA A 142 -11.07 -20.17 13.27
N VAL A 143 -11.63 -18.97 13.07
CA VAL A 143 -12.67 -18.37 13.94
C VAL A 143 -13.89 -19.29 13.99
N THR A 144 -14.43 -19.68 12.83
CA THR A 144 -15.59 -20.58 12.75
C THR A 144 -15.28 -21.95 13.37
N GLY A 145 -14.11 -22.52 13.08
CA GLY A 145 -13.68 -23.82 13.60
C GLY A 145 -13.48 -23.84 15.11
N ALA A 146 -13.13 -22.70 15.71
CA ALA A 146 -13.03 -22.51 17.16
C ALA A 146 -14.38 -22.22 17.84
N GLY A 147 -15.48 -22.13 17.07
CA GLY A 147 -16.80 -21.78 17.59
C GLY A 147 -16.92 -20.32 18.02
N LEU A 148 -16.07 -19.44 17.46
CA LEU A 148 -16.12 -18.00 17.68
C LEU A 148 -17.05 -17.34 16.67
N ASP A 149 -17.65 -16.22 17.08
CA ASP A 149 -18.50 -15.41 16.22
C ASP A 149 -17.69 -14.29 15.58
N GLU A 150 -17.69 -14.23 14.24
CA GLU A 150 -16.93 -13.24 13.47
C GLU A 150 -17.37 -11.81 13.80
N ALA A 151 -18.67 -11.55 13.91
CA ALA A 151 -19.18 -10.21 14.23
C ALA A 151 -18.77 -9.76 15.64
N ALA A 152 -18.74 -10.69 16.60
CA ALA A 152 -18.20 -10.43 17.93
C ALA A 152 -16.69 -10.12 17.89
N CYS A 153 -15.89 -10.85 17.10
CA CYS A 153 -14.47 -10.56 16.91
C CYS A 153 -14.25 -9.14 16.34
N VAL A 154 -15.04 -8.73 15.34
CA VAL A 154 -15.00 -7.37 14.77
C VAL A 154 -15.36 -6.33 15.82
N ALA A 155 -16.45 -6.52 16.56
CA ALA A 155 -16.87 -5.59 17.61
C ALA A 155 -15.85 -5.49 18.78
N GLU A 156 -15.15 -6.58 19.11
CA GLU A 156 -14.06 -6.59 20.09
C GLU A 156 -12.89 -5.73 19.60
N TYR A 157 -12.51 -5.87 18.32
CA TYR A 157 -11.41 -5.11 17.72
C TYR A 157 -11.72 -3.61 17.57
N ASP A 158 -12.93 -3.27 17.14
CA ASP A 158 -13.39 -1.88 16.99
C ASP A 158 -13.44 -1.10 18.33
N ALA A 159 -13.39 -1.81 19.47
CA ALA A 159 -13.44 -1.24 20.80
C ALA A 159 -12.06 -0.92 21.42
N LEU A 160 -10.96 -1.23 20.71
CA LEU A 160 -9.58 -0.95 21.12
C LEU A 160 -9.23 0.56 21.03
#